data_AF-A0A8B9MV45-F1
#
_entry.id   AF-A0A8B9MV45-F1
#
_cell.length_a   1.000
_cell.length_b   1.000
_cell.length_c   1.000
_cell.angle_alpha   90.00
_cell.angle_beta   90.00
_cell.angle_gamma   90.00
#
_symmetry.space_group_name_H-M   'P 1'
#
loop_
_entity.id
_entity.type
_entity.pdbx_description
1 polymer ?
#
loop_
_entity_poly.entity_id
_entity_poly.type
_entity_poly.pdbx_seq_one_letter_code
_entity_poly.pdbx_strand_id
1 'polypeptide(L)'
;FRAEGRGGSPLLRRMLRALVAVSLWLRVSPRAQGAPCEAVRIPMCRPMPWNITRMPNHLHHSTQENAVLAIEQYEELVGTGCSPVLPFFLCAMYAPICTLEFLYDPIKPCRSVCQRARDGCEPIMRRYNHSWPESLACHRHRPARG
;
A
#
# COMPACT_ATOMS: atom_id res chain seq x y z
N PHE A 1 46.15 -38.79 39.62
CA PHE A 1 46.97 -38.16 38.56
C PHE A 1 46.08 -37.28 37.69
N ARG A 2 46.65 -36.15 37.29
CA ARG A 2 46.01 -34.95 36.72
C ARG A 2 45.35 -35.22 35.36
N ALA A 3 44.29 -34.46 35.07
CA ALA A 3 43.47 -34.49 33.87
C ALA A 3 44.23 -34.05 32.60
N GLU A 4 43.91 -34.64 31.45
CA GLU A 4 44.23 -34.03 30.16
C GLU A 4 43.04 -34.16 29.20
N GLY A 5 42.24 -33.08 29.19
CA GLY A 5 41.09 -32.93 28.31
C GLY A 5 41.54 -32.90 26.86
N ARG A 6 40.93 -33.77 26.04
CA ARG A 6 41.16 -33.88 24.60
C ARG A 6 40.65 -32.61 23.92
N GLY A 7 41.51 -31.59 23.85
CA GLY A 7 41.25 -30.33 23.17
C GLY A 7 41.04 -30.60 21.69
N GLY A 8 39.76 -30.61 21.25
CA GLY A 8 39.40 -30.77 19.85
C GLY A 8 40.18 -29.81 18.94
N SER A 9 40.55 -30.29 17.75
CA SER A 9 41.42 -29.58 16.80
C SER A 9 41.05 -28.10 16.69
N PRO A 10 42.03 -27.18 16.79
CA PRO A 10 41.78 -25.74 16.71
C PRO A 10 41.13 -25.36 15.37
N LEU A 11 41.41 -26.13 14.31
CA LEU A 11 40.79 -25.95 12.99
C LEU A 11 39.28 -26.25 13.03
N LEU A 12 38.88 -27.34 13.68
CA LEU A 12 37.46 -27.71 13.80
C LEU A 12 36.67 -26.66 14.61
N ARG A 13 37.26 -26.13 15.68
CA ARG A 13 36.66 -25.03 16.47
C ARG A 13 36.50 -23.75 15.65
N ARG A 14 37.46 -23.43 14.77
CA ARG A 14 37.39 -22.26 13.87
C ARG A 14 36.32 -22.44 12.79
N MET A 15 36.23 -23.64 12.20
CA MET A 15 35.19 -23.95 11.21
C MET A 15 33.79 -23.89 11.82
N LEU A 16 33.60 -24.45 13.02
CA LEU A 16 32.30 -24.42 13.70
C LEU A 16 31.86 -22.98 14.02
N ARG A 17 32.80 -22.13 14.49
CA ARG A 17 32.53 -20.70 14.73
C ARG A 17 32.16 -19.96 13.45
N ALA A 18 32.84 -20.26 12.34
CA ALA A 18 32.53 -19.67 11.03
C ALA A 18 31.14 -20.08 10.54
N LEU A 19 30.76 -21.36 10.67
CA LEU A 19 29.44 -21.86 10.30
C LEU A 19 28.33 -21.24 11.15
N VAL A 20 28.53 -21.13 12.47
CA VAL A 20 27.57 -20.47 13.37
C VAL A 20 27.42 -18.99 12.99
N ALA A 21 28.53 -18.28 12.75
CA ALA A 21 28.48 -16.89 12.30
C ALA A 21 27.69 -16.74 10.99
N VAL A 22 28.01 -17.54 9.97
CA VAL A 22 27.31 -17.54 8.68
C VAL A 22 25.81 -17.83 8.85
N SER A 23 25.46 -18.82 9.67
CA SER A 23 24.05 -19.14 9.96
C SER A 23 23.32 -18.02 10.71
N LEU A 24 24.03 -17.25 11.55
CA LEU A 24 23.47 -16.10 12.25
C LEU A 24 23.26 -14.92 11.29
N TRP A 25 24.20 -14.68 10.36
CA TRP A 25 24.05 -13.70 9.28
C TRP A 25 22.89 -14.03 8.35
N LEU A 26 22.72 -15.30 7.97
CA LEU A 26 21.58 -15.77 7.14
C LEU A 26 20.21 -15.58 7.84
N ARG A 27 20.16 -15.59 9.18
CA ARG A 27 18.93 -15.35 9.96
C ARG A 27 18.58 -13.86 10.11
N VAL A 28 19.54 -12.96 9.91
CA VAL A 28 19.30 -11.51 9.86
C VAL A 28 18.93 -11.13 8.42
N SER A 29 17.82 -11.66 7.94
CA SER A 29 17.12 -11.00 6.83
C SER A 29 16.52 -9.72 7.42
N PRO A 30 16.72 -8.53 6.81
CA PRO A 30 15.93 -7.38 7.18
C PRO A 30 14.49 -7.72 6.82
N ARG A 31 13.71 -8.06 7.85
CA ARG A 31 12.25 -8.05 7.76
C ARG A 31 11.92 -6.65 7.25
N ALA A 32 11.32 -6.54 6.06
CA ALA A 32 10.97 -5.27 5.44
C ALA A 32 10.35 -4.37 6.52
N GLN A 33 11.14 -3.40 7.01
CA GLN A 33 10.66 -2.36 7.89
C GLN A 33 9.54 -1.71 7.08
N GLY A 34 8.31 -1.74 7.59
CA GLY A 34 7.14 -1.24 6.85
C GLY A 34 7.51 0.09 6.21
N ALA A 35 7.35 0.18 4.88
CA ALA A 35 7.80 1.34 4.13
C ALA A 35 7.32 2.62 4.85
N PRO A 36 8.22 3.52 5.27
CA PRO A 36 7.81 4.74 5.93
C PRO A 36 6.88 5.51 5.01
N CYS A 37 5.89 6.18 5.60
CA CYS A 37 5.00 7.07 4.85
C CYS A 37 5.83 8.01 3.97
N GLU A 38 5.36 8.26 2.75
CA GLU A 38 5.98 9.19 1.81
C GLU A 38 5.01 10.31 1.44
N ALA A 39 5.53 11.46 1.01
CA ALA A 39 4.69 12.58 0.60
C ALA A 39 3.81 12.21 -0.61
N VAL A 40 2.57 12.68 -0.63
CA VAL A 40 1.67 12.51 -1.78
C VAL A 40 2.21 13.32 -2.96
N ARG A 41 2.55 12.61 -4.05
CA ARG A 41 3.07 13.16 -5.30
C ARG A 41 2.05 13.12 -6.44
N ILE A 42 0.92 12.42 -6.25
CA ILE A 42 -0.17 12.34 -7.22
C ILE A 42 -0.83 13.74 -7.37
N PRO A 43 -0.77 14.38 -8.56
CA PRO A 43 -1.23 15.76 -8.74
C PRO A 43 -2.67 16.02 -8.30
N MET A 44 -3.63 15.18 -8.73
CA MET A 44 -5.06 15.34 -8.38
C MET A 44 -5.36 15.11 -6.89
N CYS A 45 -4.43 14.50 -6.14
CA CYS A 45 -4.61 14.20 -4.71
C CYS A 45 -3.95 15.23 -3.78
N ARG A 46 -3.29 16.25 -4.32
CA ARG A 46 -2.73 17.34 -3.50
C ARG A 46 -3.77 18.10 -2.64
N PRO A 47 -5.03 18.28 -3.08
CA PRO A 47 -6.05 18.95 -2.26
C PRO A 47 -6.63 18.09 -1.13
N MET A 48 -6.21 16.83 -0.99
CA MET A 48 -6.73 15.95 0.04
C MET A 48 -6.35 16.44 1.45
N PRO A 49 -7.15 16.10 2.48
CA PRO A 49 -6.86 16.51 3.85
C PRO A 49 -5.63 15.81 4.47
N TRP A 50 -4.97 14.91 3.73
CA TRP A 50 -3.69 14.29 4.10
C TRP A 50 -2.63 14.58 3.04
N ASN A 51 -1.38 14.70 3.48
CA ASN A 51 -0.21 14.98 2.64
C ASN A 51 0.80 13.83 2.59
N ILE A 52 0.57 12.75 3.34
CA ILE A 52 1.41 11.55 3.39
C ILE A 52 0.60 10.29 3.06
N THR A 53 1.20 9.41 2.28
CA THR A 53 0.65 8.13 1.83
C THR A 53 1.64 7.00 2.11
N ARG A 54 1.21 5.76 1.95
CA ARG A 54 2.09 4.59 1.93
C ARG A 54 1.84 3.77 0.67
N MET A 55 2.88 3.06 0.25
CA MET A 55 2.81 2.04 -0.79
C MET A 55 3.07 0.65 -0.19
N PRO A 56 2.48 -0.43 -0.72
CA PRO A 56 1.54 -0.44 -1.83
C PRO A 56 0.17 0.15 -1.46
N ASN A 57 -0.51 0.73 -2.46
CA ASN A 57 -1.88 1.24 -2.28
C ASN A 57 -2.93 0.11 -2.38
N HIS A 58 -4.23 0.45 -2.27
CA HIS A 58 -5.33 -0.54 -2.30
C HIS A 58 -5.49 -1.28 -3.61
N LEU A 59 -4.83 -0.80 -4.66
CA LEU A 59 -4.83 -1.33 -6.02
C LEU A 59 -3.51 -2.04 -6.33
N HIS A 60 -2.68 -2.30 -5.31
CA HIS A 60 -1.42 -3.03 -5.41
C HIS A 60 -0.36 -2.35 -6.28
N HIS A 61 -0.45 -1.05 -6.52
CA HIS A 61 0.67 -0.31 -7.07
C HIS A 61 1.78 -0.21 -6.02
N SER A 62 2.99 -0.64 -6.35
CA SER A 62 4.13 -0.62 -5.43
C SER A 62 4.79 0.75 -5.31
N THR A 63 4.54 1.66 -6.26
CA THR A 63 5.14 3.00 -6.31
C THR A 63 4.10 4.04 -6.70
N GLN A 64 4.30 5.29 -6.27
CA GLN A 64 3.42 6.40 -6.66
C GLN A 64 3.48 6.69 -8.16
N GLU A 65 4.62 6.48 -8.82
CA GLU A 65 4.75 6.65 -10.28
C GLU A 65 3.77 5.75 -11.03
N ASN A 66 3.66 4.49 -10.63
CA ASN A 66 2.69 3.56 -11.21
C ASN A 66 1.25 3.97 -10.88
N ALA A 67 1.02 4.47 -9.66
CA ALA A 67 -0.30 4.96 -9.25
C ALA A 67 -0.72 6.22 -10.02
N VAL A 68 0.22 7.12 -10.34
CA VAL A 68 0.01 8.32 -11.15
C VAL A 68 -0.48 7.94 -12.54
N LEU A 69 0.25 7.08 -13.26
CA LEU A 69 -0.16 6.62 -14.59
C LEU A 69 -1.55 5.96 -14.58
N ALA A 70 -1.86 5.21 -13.53
CA ALA A 70 -3.13 4.51 -13.41
C ALA A 70 -4.31 5.41 -13.00
N ILE A 71 -4.08 6.50 -12.26
CA ILE A 71 -5.16 7.42 -11.83
C ILE A 71 -5.41 8.55 -12.83
N GLU A 72 -4.42 8.93 -13.64
CA GLU A 72 -4.53 9.98 -14.68
C GLU A 72 -5.74 9.77 -15.62
N GLN A 73 -6.09 8.52 -15.93
CA GLN A 73 -7.27 8.20 -16.75
C GLN A 73 -8.61 8.72 -16.18
N TYR A 74 -8.67 9.08 -14.89
CA TYR A 74 -9.87 9.63 -14.25
C TYR A 74 -9.87 11.15 -14.18
N GLU A 75 -8.83 11.85 -14.64
CA GLU A 75 -8.74 13.32 -14.57
C GLU A 75 -9.91 13.99 -15.29
N GLU A 76 -10.22 13.55 -16.51
CA GLU A 76 -11.35 14.08 -17.28
C GLU A 76 -12.69 13.82 -16.58
N LEU A 77 -12.87 12.61 -16.03
CA LEU A 77 -14.09 12.25 -15.30
C LEU A 77 -14.26 13.11 -14.05
N VAL A 78 -13.18 13.34 -13.30
CA VAL A 78 -13.15 14.27 -12.17
C VAL A 78 -13.49 15.69 -12.61
N GLY A 79 -12.94 16.15 -13.74
CA GLY A 79 -13.19 17.47 -14.32
C GLY A 79 -14.67 17.71 -14.69
N THR A 80 -15.45 16.66 -14.96
CA THR A 80 -16.90 16.80 -15.20
C THR A 80 -17.70 17.21 -13.96
N GLY A 81 -17.17 17.01 -12.75
CA GLY A 81 -17.88 17.28 -11.51
C GLY A 81 -19.07 16.34 -11.25
N CYS A 82 -19.11 15.16 -11.88
CA CYS A 82 -20.21 14.18 -11.77
C CYS A 82 -20.53 13.73 -10.34
N SER A 83 -19.55 13.75 -9.44
CA SER A 83 -19.76 13.49 -8.01
C SER A 83 -18.74 14.27 -7.18
N PRO A 84 -19.18 15.01 -6.14
CA PRO A 84 -18.27 15.80 -5.31
C PRO A 84 -17.30 14.94 -4.48
N VAL A 85 -17.59 13.65 -4.32
CA VAL A 85 -16.77 12.72 -3.53
C VAL A 85 -15.87 11.83 -4.39
N LEU A 86 -15.94 11.93 -5.73
CA LEU A 86 -15.10 11.12 -6.61
C LEU A 86 -13.60 11.37 -6.38
N PRO A 87 -13.09 12.62 -6.28
CA PRO A 87 -11.66 12.85 -6.05
C PRO A 87 -11.18 12.24 -4.74
N PHE A 88 -11.97 12.42 -3.67
CA PHE A 88 -11.69 11.81 -2.38
C PHE A 88 -11.66 10.28 -2.46
N PHE A 89 -12.64 9.67 -3.13
CA PHE A 89 -12.72 8.22 -3.27
C PHE A 89 -11.50 7.66 -4.02
N LEU A 90 -11.15 8.26 -5.16
CA LEU A 90 -9.99 7.84 -5.95
C LEU A 90 -8.70 8.03 -5.14
N CYS A 91 -8.48 9.19 -4.53
CA CYS A 91 -7.27 9.42 -3.73
C CYS A 91 -7.18 8.50 -2.52
N ALA A 92 -8.30 8.18 -1.85
CA ALA A 92 -8.31 7.19 -0.77
C ALA A 92 -7.94 5.77 -1.23
N MET A 93 -8.11 5.45 -2.53
CA MET A 93 -7.72 4.17 -3.12
C MET A 93 -6.27 4.17 -3.63
N TYR A 94 -5.84 5.24 -4.30
CA TYR A 94 -4.55 5.34 -4.98
C TYR A 94 -3.42 5.92 -4.12
N ALA A 95 -3.74 6.82 -3.19
CA ALA A 95 -2.80 7.43 -2.24
C ALA A 95 -3.43 7.43 -0.82
N PRO A 96 -3.64 6.24 -0.22
CA PRO A 96 -4.33 6.14 1.06
C PRO A 96 -3.59 6.87 2.18
N ILE A 97 -4.34 7.45 3.11
CA ILE A 97 -3.78 8.11 4.29
C ILE A 97 -2.83 7.17 5.04
N CYS A 98 -1.66 7.68 5.39
CA CYS A 98 -0.69 6.97 6.21
C CYS A 98 -0.72 7.48 7.65
N THR A 99 -1.14 6.63 8.60
CA THR A 99 -1.11 6.91 10.03
C THR A 99 -0.54 5.71 10.78
N LEU A 100 -0.09 5.93 12.03
CA LEU A 100 0.52 4.89 12.86
C LEU A 100 -0.39 3.66 13.06
N GLU A 101 -1.70 3.88 13.16
CA GLU A 101 -2.70 2.81 13.36
C GLU A 101 -2.88 1.92 12.12
N PHE A 102 -2.62 2.46 10.93
CA PHE A 102 -2.90 1.80 9.65
C PHE A 102 -1.64 1.65 8.79
N LEU A 103 -0.49 1.52 9.46
CA LEU A 103 0.82 1.40 8.81
C LEU A 103 0.97 0.16 7.95
N TYR A 104 0.26 -0.94 8.26
CA TYR A 104 0.38 -2.22 7.56
C TYR A 104 -0.81 -2.52 6.66
N ASP A 105 -2.00 -2.08 7.05
CA ASP A 105 -3.25 -2.24 6.31
C ASP A 105 -3.97 -0.88 6.24
N PRO A 106 -3.90 -0.18 5.09
CA PRO A 106 -4.47 1.15 4.96
C PRO A 106 -5.99 1.06 5.06
N ILE A 107 -6.62 2.16 5.47
CA ILE A 107 -8.08 2.20 5.57
C ILE A 107 -8.66 2.32 4.16
N LYS A 108 -9.60 1.45 3.80
CA LYS A 108 -10.44 1.63 2.60
C LYS A 108 -11.57 2.62 2.86
N PRO A 109 -11.98 3.42 1.86
CA PRO A 109 -13.15 4.27 2.00
C PRO A 109 -14.41 3.43 2.31
N CYS A 110 -15.35 4.01 3.03
CA CYS A 110 -16.62 3.36 3.34
C CYS A 110 -17.42 3.06 2.06
N ARG A 111 -18.24 2.01 2.09
CA ARG A 111 -19.12 1.62 0.98
C ARG A 111 -20.01 2.76 0.47
N SER A 112 -20.56 3.55 1.39
CA SER A 112 -21.42 4.70 1.06
C SER A 112 -20.67 5.80 0.28
N VAL A 113 -19.37 5.99 0.52
CA VAL A 113 -18.53 6.92 -0.25
C VAL A 113 -18.33 6.40 -1.67
N CYS A 114 -18.01 5.11 -1.82
CA CYS A 114 -17.91 4.47 -3.13
C CYS A 114 -19.21 4.58 -3.93
N GLN A 115 -20.35 4.25 -3.31
CA GLN A 115 -21.65 4.30 -3.98
C GLN A 115 -21.96 5.71 -4.48
N ARG A 116 -21.79 6.74 -3.65
CA ARG A 116 -21.98 8.13 -4.09
C ARG A 116 -21.04 8.56 -5.22
N ALA A 117 -19.80 8.08 -5.25
CA ALA A 117 -18.87 8.34 -6.35
C ALA A 117 -19.35 7.66 -7.64
N ARG A 118 -19.66 6.36 -7.56
CA ARG A 118 -20.15 5.55 -8.68
C ARG A 118 -21.46 6.09 -9.24
N ASP A 119 -22.46 6.32 -8.39
CA ASP A 119 -23.82 6.64 -8.83
C ASP A 119 -23.87 7.97 -9.60
N GLY A 120 -22.99 8.93 -9.28
CA GLY A 120 -22.86 10.18 -10.04
C GLY A 120 -22.10 10.02 -11.35
N CYS A 121 -21.07 9.16 -11.40
CA CYS A 121 -20.08 9.17 -12.47
C CYS A 121 -20.17 7.98 -13.45
N GLU A 122 -20.66 6.82 -13.01
CA GLU A 122 -20.86 5.64 -13.86
C GLU A 122 -21.78 5.91 -15.06
N PRO A 123 -22.89 6.69 -14.95
CA PRO A 123 -23.70 7.04 -16.11
C PRO A 123 -22.91 7.79 -17.19
N ILE A 124 -21.90 8.59 -16.81
CA ILE A 124 -21.01 9.26 -17.76
C ILE A 124 -20.10 8.24 -18.44
N MET A 125 -19.46 7.37 -17.66
CA MET A 125 -18.58 6.32 -18.19
C MET A 125 -19.31 5.43 -19.21
N ARG A 126 -20.56 5.04 -18.91
CA ARG A 126 -21.37 4.19 -19.78
C ARG A 126 -21.70 4.84 -21.12
N ARG A 127 -21.79 6.18 -21.20
CA ARG A 127 -21.99 6.89 -22.48
C ARG A 127 -20.80 6.72 -23.44
N TYR A 128 -19.62 6.42 -22.89
CA TYR A 128 -18.39 6.14 -23.65
C TYR A 128 -18.03 4.65 -23.63
N ASN A 129 -19.00 3.75 -23.41
CA ASN A 129 -18.80 2.30 -23.35
C ASN A 129 -17.79 1.83 -22.28
N HIS A 130 -17.58 2.61 -21.22
CA HIS A 130 -16.82 2.21 -20.05
C HIS A 130 -17.75 1.84 -18.89
N SER A 131 -17.38 0.81 -18.13
CA SER A 131 -18.07 0.41 -16.91
C SER A 131 -17.30 0.88 -15.67
N TRP A 132 -17.99 0.97 -14.54
CA TRP A 132 -17.30 1.16 -13.26
C TRP A 132 -16.37 -0.04 -13.00
N PRO A 133 -15.07 0.18 -12.77
CA PRO A 133 -14.09 -0.88 -12.77
C PRO A 133 -14.23 -1.78 -11.54
N GLU A 134 -13.99 -3.08 -11.73
CA GLU A 134 -14.14 -4.08 -10.67
C GLU A 134 -13.18 -3.84 -9.49
N SER A 135 -11.99 -3.28 -9.75
CA SER A 135 -11.04 -2.89 -8.72
C SER A 135 -11.56 -1.78 -7.78
N LEU A 136 -12.56 -1.00 -8.22
CA LEU A 136 -13.23 0.03 -7.44
C LEU A 136 -14.67 -0.38 -7.05
N ALA A 137 -15.05 -1.65 -7.20
CA ALA A 137 -16.42 -2.08 -6.95
C ALA A 137 -16.83 -1.94 -5.48
N CYS A 138 -17.98 -1.29 -5.24
CA CYS A 138 -18.39 -0.90 -3.89
C CYS A 138 -18.66 -2.07 -2.92
N HIS A 139 -18.92 -3.27 -3.42
CA HIS A 139 -19.10 -4.45 -2.57
C HIS A 139 -17.80 -4.84 -1.84
N ARG A 140 -16.62 -4.41 -2.34
CA ARG A 140 -15.30 -4.61 -1.73
C ARG A 140 -15.06 -3.74 -0.49
N HIS A 141 -15.98 -2.82 -0.18
CA HIS A 141 -15.89 -1.89 0.93
C HIS A 141 -16.87 -2.25 2.05
N ARG A 142 -16.45 -2.00 3.30
CA ARG A 142 -17.33 -2.18 4.46
C ARG A 142 -18.36 -1.03 4.57
N PRO A 143 -19.57 -1.28 5.10
CA PRO A 143 -20.50 -0.22 5.48
C PRO A 143 -19.86 0.75 6.48
N ALA A 144 -20.30 2.00 6.47
CA ALA A 144 -19.95 2.94 7.53
C ALA A 144 -20.51 2.42 8.86
N ARG A 145 -19.73 2.49 9.94
CA ARG A 145 -20.28 2.30 11.28
C ARG A 145 -21.05 3.57 11.63
N GLY A 146 -22.35 3.42 11.89
CA GLY A 146 -23.20 4.49 12.41
C GLY A 146 -22.86 4.82 13.86
#